data_AF-A0A3D3JNF1-F1
#
_entry.id   AF-A0A3D3JNF1-F1
#
_cell.length_a   1.000
_cell.length_b   1.000
_cell.length_c   1.000
_cell.angle_alpha   90.00
_cell.angle_beta   90.00
_cell.angle_gamma   90.00
#
_symmetry.space_group_name_H-M   'P 1'
#
loop_
_entity.id
_entity.type
_entity.pdbx_description
1 polymer ?
#
loop_
_entity_poly.entity_id
_entity_poly.type
_entity_poly.pdbx_seq_one_letter_code
_entity_poly.pdbx_strand_id
1 'polypeptide(L)'
;FTEIPEVDGLVCFNCECSVFTPSVLRHQDLSIAEIVERAVDTVYGVCAKHGKRMAHDIHSGGANEEMSRAIIAACRKHPEIVIGADCTYSDWQFFLDTTPWVPEMKKNNPFYISFDVAGEFFGKGVMLGGWPGWITKHFANIREHRPDILSCRTALPKYSSFASALTRINLQIIGGLGHNGTVDIDAELEEWWRREFSGEWCDELKEMIATTMEPAIGMIFHLNGVGMINLAGLYNSIWVNEAEKKVWFWEQWAEPGTPIDFAMIPEFGSKTRPFAELQEEKRNGIALCENAIATIERLDLPEDTCRFFVTRFRQAVDVANGFLHMMRAAYAMHQLAVNHYDETIADPAAMLTGAQTSVREQADAMTERWGPDFFERIADQMREFADSIHLA
;
A
#
# COMPACT_ATOMS: atom_id res chain seq x y z
N PHE A 1 -30.21 11.08 -5.72
CA PHE A 1 -31.17 10.45 -4.78
C PHE A 1 -32.58 10.26 -5.34
N THR A 2 -33.15 11.21 -6.09
CA THR A 2 -34.50 11.04 -6.67
C THR A 2 -34.59 9.98 -7.77
N GLU A 3 -33.50 9.75 -8.50
CA GLU A 3 -33.42 8.80 -9.63
C GLU A 3 -32.94 7.39 -9.21
N ILE A 4 -32.38 7.27 -8.00
CA ILE A 4 -31.90 6.00 -7.42
C ILE A 4 -32.27 6.02 -5.92
N PRO A 5 -33.54 5.71 -5.56
CA PRO A 5 -34.02 5.81 -4.18
C PRO A 5 -33.32 4.81 -3.23
N GLU A 6 -32.75 3.73 -3.75
CA GLU A 6 -32.03 2.67 -3.04
C GLU A 6 -30.65 3.12 -2.52
N VAL A 7 -30.13 4.27 -2.96
CA VAL A 7 -28.87 4.82 -2.43
C VAL A 7 -29.12 5.40 -1.04
N ASP A 8 -28.63 4.73 0.01
CA ASP A 8 -28.84 5.12 1.40
C ASP A 8 -28.05 6.36 1.87
N GLY A 9 -27.00 6.74 1.15
CA GLY A 9 -26.14 7.86 1.54
C GLY A 9 -25.02 8.16 0.55
N LEU A 10 -24.07 8.99 0.99
CA LEU A 10 -22.79 9.20 0.32
C LEU A 10 -21.66 8.78 1.24
N VAL A 11 -20.62 8.18 0.65
CA VAL A 11 -19.29 8.10 1.27
C VAL A 11 -18.47 9.21 0.65
N CYS A 12 -18.12 10.21 1.46
CA CYS A 12 -17.25 11.31 1.07
C CYS A 12 -15.81 10.90 1.32
N PHE A 13 -15.04 10.78 0.25
CA PHE A 13 -13.61 10.60 0.29
C PHE A 13 -12.94 11.87 -0.24
N ASN A 14 -12.03 12.45 0.55
CA ASN A 14 -11.12 13.48 0.05
C ASN A 14 -10.14 12.79 -0.92
N CYS A 15 -9.88 13.31 -2.11
CA CYS A 15 -9.09 12.58 -3.10
C CYS A 15 -7.63 13.05 -3.11
N GLU A 16 -6.70 12.15 -2.77
CA GLU A 16 -5.24 12.41 -2.77
C GLU A 16 -4.73 12.90 -4.13
N CYS A 17 -5.26 12.33 -5.21
CA CYS A 17 -4.92 12.67 -6.59
C CYS A 17 -5.72 13.86 -7.14
N SER A 18 -6.51 14.56 -6.31
CA SER A 18 -7.13 15.81 -6.73
C SER A 18 -6.17 16.96 -6.48
N VAL A 19 -6.09 17.89 -7.45
CA VAL A 19 -5.49 19.24 -7.27
C VAL A 19 -6.42 20.11 -6.39
N PHE A 20 -7.02 19.46 -5.40
CA PHE A 20 -8.06 19.92 -4.48
C PHE A 20 -7.75 19.40 -3.06
N THR A 21 -6.48 19.15 -2.73
CA THR A 21 -5.92 19.75 -1.49
C THR A 21 -6.50 21.16 -1.43
N PRO A 22 -7.25 21.55 -0.39
CA PRO A 22 -8.10 22.75 -0.43
C PRO A 22 -7.23 23.93 -0.81
N SER A 23 -7.35 24.30 -2.08
CA SER A 23 -6.34 25.09 -2.75
C SER A 23 -6.66 26.51 -2.38
N VAL A 24 -6.10 26.93 -1.25
CA VAL A 24 -6.18 28.30 -0.76
C VAL A 24 -5.59 29.16 -1.86
N LEU A 25 -6.48 29.68 -2.70
CA LEU A 25 -6.10 30.62 -3.74
C LEU A 25 -5.41 31.76 -2.99
N ARG A 26 -4.31 32.31 -3.52
CA ARG A 26 -3.45 33.28 -2.81
C ARG A 26 -4.16 34.54 -2.25
N HIS A 27 -5.44 34.71 -2.57
CA HIS A 27 -6.34 35.79 -2.13
C HIS A 27 -7.50 35.31 -1.20
N GLN A 28 -7.57 34.04 -0.83
CA GLN A 28 -8.55 33.49 0.12
C GLN A 28 -7.99 33.55 1.54
N ASP A 29 -8.65 34.33 2.40
CA ASP A 29 -8.36 34.44 3.83
C ASP A 29 -9.27 33.49 4.61
N LEU A 30 -9.16 32.19 4.32
CA LEU A 30 -9.91 31.10 4.95
C LEU A 30 -8.97 30.01 5.42
N SER A 31 -9.12 29.59 6.67
CA SER A 31 -8.37 28.46 7.23
C SER A 31 -8.81 27.12 6.63
N ILE A 32 -7.95 26.09 6.69
CA ILE A 32 -8.31 24.72 6.31
C ILE A 32 -9.54 24.26 7.12
N ALA A 33 -9.58 24.56 8.41
CA ALA A 33 -10.72 24.28 9.28
C ALA A 33 -12.05 24.87 8.76
N GLU A 34 -12.08 26.13 8.33
CA GLU A 34 -13.28 26.76 7.77
C GLU A 34 -13.68 26.18 6.41
N ILE A 35 -12.71 25.83 5.56
CA ILE A 35 -12.98 25.23 4.24
C ILE A 35 -13.60 23.84 4.43
N VAL A 36 -13.00 23.01 5.29
CA VAL A 36 -13.49 21.68 5.63
C VAL A 36 -14.87 21.75 6.28
N GLU A 37 -15.07 22.64 7.26
CA GLU A 37 -16.39 22.85 7.88
C GLU A 37 -17.47 23.17 6.85
N ARG A 38 -17.23 24.15 5.96
CA ARG A 38 -18.20 24.54 4.94
C ARG A 38 -18.46 23.42 3.93
N ALA A 39 -17.46 22.62 3.60
CA ALA A 39 -17.60 21.47 2.71
C ALA A 39 -18.46 20.36 3.35
N VAL A 40 -18.14 19.98 4.59
CA VAL A 40 -18.88 18.98 5.37
C VAL A 40 -20.33 19.41 5.56
N ASP A 41 -20.57 20.64 6.04
CA ASP A 41 -21.91 21.21 6.23
C ASP A 41 -22.75 21.20 4.94
N THR A 42 -22.12 21.52 3.81
CA THR A 42 -22.79 21.57 2.50
C THR A 42 -23.25 20.18 2.05
N VAL A 43 -22.36 19.19 2.11
CA VAL A 43 -22.71 17.81 1.67
C VAL A 43 -23.68 17.17 2.65
N TYR A 44 -23.46 17.35 3.96
CA TYR A 44 -24.36 16.89 5.00
C TYR A 44 -25.76 17.48 4.82
N GLY A 45 -25.88 18.79 4.63
CA GLY A 45 -27.17 19.47 4.45
C GLY A 45 -27.95 18.96 3.24
N VAL A 46 -27.27 18.54 2.18
CA VAL A 46 -27.89 17.86 1.03
C VAL A 46 -28.36 16.45 1.40
N CYS A 47 -27.53 15.63 2.05
CA CYS A 47 -27.91 14.29 2.49
C CYS A 47 -29.10 14.32 3.47
N ALA A 48 -29.03 15.15 4.52
CA ALA A 48 -30.06 15.30 5.55
C ALA A 48 -31.40 15.75 4.96
N LYS A 49 -31.40 16.73 4.04
CA LYS A 49 -32.60 17.18 3.31
C LYS A 49 -33.30 16.05 2.55
N HIS A 50 -32.56 15.05 2.11
CA HIS A 50 -33.08 13.89 1.39
C HIS A 50 -33.30 12.65 2.29
N GLY A 51 -33.11 12.76 3.60
CA GLY A 51 -33.21 11.63 4.54
C GLY A 51 -32.14 10.57 4.32
N LYS A 52 -30.99 10.96 3.74
CA LYS A 52 -29.87 10.08 3.39
C LYS A 52 -28.71 10.29 4.37
N ARG A 53 -27.90 9.25 4.55
CA ARG A 53 -26.74 9.27 5.44
C ARG A 53 -25.54 9.91 4.75
N MET A 54 -24.59 10.35 5.55
CA MET A 54 -23.26 10.75 5.10
C MET A 54 -22.24 9.98 5.93
N ALA A 55 -21.26 9.40 5.24
CA ALA A 55 -20.02 8.98 5.86
C ALA A 55 -18.90 9.86 5.31
N HIS A 56 -17.91 10.22 6.12
CA HIS A 56 -16.75 10.99 5.68
C HIS A 56 -15.48 10.28 6.10
N ASP A 57 -14.71 9.85 5.12
CA ASP A 57 -13.42 9.22 5.36
C ASP A 57 -12.32 10.28 5.57
N ILE A 58 -11.34 9.96 6.41
CA ILE A 58 -10.09 10.73 6.58
C ILE A 58 -8.90 10.05 5.87
N HIS A 59 -9.15 8.99 5.07
CA HIS A 59 -8.23 8.19 4.23
C HIS A 59 -7.22 9.01 3.37
N SER A 60 -7.32 10.34 3.30
CA SER A 60 -6.37 11.22 2.58
C SER A 60 -5.99 12.47 3.37
N GLY A 61 -6.03 12.36 4.70
CA GLY A 61 -5.23 13.22 5.54
C GLY A 61 -3.75 13.16 5.14
N GLY A 62 -3.23 12.02 4.63
CA GLY A 62 -1.90 11.97 4.02
C GLY A 62 -0.74 12.28 4.99
N ALA A 63 -0.95 12.06 6.29
CA ALA A 63 -0.15 12.60 7.41
C ALA A 63 -0.37 14.10 7.78
N ASN A 64 -1.14 14.88 7.02
CA ASN A 64 -1.61 16.21 7.40
C ASN A 64 -2.60 16.15 8.59
N GLU A 65 -2.08 16.36 9.79
CA GLU A 65 -2.86 16.38 11.03
C GLU A 65 -3.92 17.48 11.07
N GLU A 66 -3.65 18.67 10.52
CA GLU A 66 -4.59 19.79 10.54
C GLU A 66 -5.87 19.42 9.78
N MET A 67 -5.72 18.77 8.61
CA MET A 67 -6.82 18.27 7.79
C MET A 67 -7.66 17.24 8.54
N SER A 68 -7.03 16.19 9.08
CA SER A 68 -7.73 15.14 9.82
C SER A 68 -8.47 15.69 11.04
N ARG A 69 -7.83 16.60 11.80
CA ARG A 69 -8.43 17.28 12.95
C ARG A 69 -9.60 18.19 12.52
N ALA A 70 -9.48 18.90 11.40
CA ALA A 70 -10.55 19.72 10.84
C ALA A 70 -11.77 18.90 10.43
N ILE A 71 -11.58 17.76 9.74
CA ILE A 71 -12.68 16.87 9.33
C ILE A 71 -13.38 16.32 10.57
N ILE A 72 -12.63 15.79 11.53
CA ILE A 72 -13.18 15.29 12.79
C ILE A 72 -13.92 16.41 13.54
N ALA A 73 -13.40 17.63 13.58
CA ALA A 73 -14.06 18.78 14.22
C ALA A 73 -15.36 19.21 13.51
N ALA A 74 -15.40 19.15 12.18
CA ALA A 74 -16.60 19.44 11.40
C ALA A 74 -17.67 18.33 11.58
N CYS A 75 -17.30 17.05 11.47
CA CYS A 75 -18.20 15.93 11.68
C CYS A 75 -18.79 15.89 13.10
N ARG A 76 -18.07 16.37 14.12
CA ARG A 76 -18.59 16.53 15.49
C ARG A 76 -19.78 17.49 15.61
N LYS A 77 -20.06 18.34 14.61
CA LYS A 77 -21.25 19.21 14.57
C LYS A 77 -22.51 18.46 14.13
N HIS A 78 -22.35 17.30 13.49
CA HIS A 78 -23.43 16.46 12.94
C HIS A 78 -23.21 15.00 13.40
N PRO A 79 -23.64 14.63 14.63
CA PRO A 79 -23.30 13.36 15.28
C PRO A 79 -23.66 12.09 14.49
N GLU A 80 -24.64 12.17 13.60
CA GLU A 80 -25.08 11.11 12.69
C GLU A 80 -24.19 10.89 11.46
N ILE A 81 -23.20 11.76 11.20
CA ILE A 81 -22.16 11.47 10.20
C ILE A 81 -21.29 10.32 10.73
N VAL A 82 -21.09 9.29 9.90
CA VAL A 82 -20.14 8.19 10.20
C VAL A 82 -18.74 8.63 9.79
N ILE A 83 -17.77 8.65 10.70
CA ILE A 83 -16.38 9.02 10.36
C ILE A 83 -15.61 7.76 9.98
N GLY A 84 -14.99 7.76 8.81
CA GLY A 84 -14.11 6.70 8.32
C GLY A 84 -12.64 7.01 8.56
N ALA A 85 -11.83 5.96 8.65
CA ALA A 85 -10.38 6.03 8.49
C ALA A 85 -9.84 4.70 7.97
N ASP A 86 -8.64 4.73 7.41
CA ASP A 86 -7.87 3.52 7.14
C ASP A 86 -7.44 2.84 8.44
N CYS A 87 -7.15 1.53 8.37
CA CYS A 87 -6.61 0.80 9.52
C CYS A 87 -5.19 1.23 9.90
N THR A 88 -4.49 1.90 8.99
CA THR A 88 -3.16 2.52 9.17
C THR A 88 -3.27 4.04 9.30
N TYR A 89 -2.24 4.68 9.84
CA TYR A 89 -1.99 6.09 9.61
C TYR A 89 -1.66 6.28 8.11
N SER A 90 -2.48 7.03 7.37
CA SER A 90 -2.40 7.15 5.91
C SER A 90 -2.68 5.85 5.14
N ASP A 91 -2.51 5.93 3.82
CA ASP A 91 -2.86 4.97 2.77
C ASP A 91 -2.17 3.59 2.89
N TRP A 92 -2.77 2.70 3.70
CA TRP A 92 -2.57 1.24 3.85
C TRP A 92 -1.17 0.61 3.84
N GLN A 93 -0.09 1.38 3.93
CA GLN A 93 1.29 0.86 3.89
C GLN A 93 1.54 -0.24 4.94
N PHE A 94 2.21 -1.31 4.53
CA PHE A 94 2.43 -2.49 5.37
C PHE A 94 3.09 -2.19 6.73
N PHE A 95 4.02 -1.23 6.75
CA PHE A 95 4.82 -0.89 7.92
C PHE A 95 4.29 0.29 8.74
N LEU A 96 3.22 0.97 8.32
CA LEU A 96 2.67 2.08 9.09
C LEU A 96 1.89 1.57 10.32
N ASP A 97 1.86 2.38 11.37
CA ASP A 97 1.14 2.07 12.59
C ASP A 97 -0.37 2.22 12.40
N THR A 98 -1.15 1.68 13.34
CA THR A 98 -2.61 1.83 13.35
C THR A 98 -3.01 3.30 13.40
N THR A 99 -4.07 3.67 12.70
CA THR A 99 -4.54 5.06 12.64
C THR A 99 -4.72 5.67 14.04
N PRO A 100 -4.08 6.80 14.38
CA PRO A 100 -4.13 7.39 15.72
C PRO A 100 -5.46 8.12 16.00
N TRP A 101 -6.31 8.27 14.98
CA TRP A 101 -7.52 9.09 15.03
C TRP A 101 -8.70 8.42 15.73
N VAL A 102 -8.65 7.09 15.96
CA VAL A 102 -9.78 6.32 16.53
C VAL A 102 -10.35 6.88 17.85
N PRO A 103 -9.53 7.26 18.86
CA PRO A 103 -10.05 7.84 20.10
C PRO A 103 -10.77 9.18 19.89
N GLU A 104 -10.37 9.94 18.87
CA GLU A 104 -10.95 11.24 18.53
C GLU A 104 -12.24 11.13 17.70
N MET A 105 -12.31 10.15 16.79
CA MET A 105 -13.47 9.84 15.95
C MET A 105 -14.63 9.30 16.80
N LYS A 106 -14.36 8.28 17.61
CA LYS A 106 -15.34 7.59 18.47
C LYS A 106 -16.10 8.53 19.43
N LYS A 107 -15.51 9.68 19.79
CA LYS A 107 -15.98 10.52 20.89
C LYS A 107 -17.42 11.03 20.70
N ASN A 108 -17.84 11.34 19.47
CA ASN A 108 -19.16 11.95 19.21
C ASN A 108 -19.91 11.40 17.98
N ASN A 109 -19.28 10.52 17.21
CA ASN A 109 -19.80 10.03 15.93
C ASN A 109 -19.64 8.48 15.88
N PRO A 110 -20.55 7.76 15.21
CA PRO A 110 -20.27 6.40 14.76
C PRO A 110 -19.03 6.41 13.86
N PHE A 111 -18.27 5.32 13.85
CA PHE A 111 -17.06 5.25 13.04
C PHE A 111 -16.82 3.89 12.38
N TYR A 112 -16.12 3.92 11.25
CA TYR A 112 -15.65 2.73 10.56
C TYR A 112 -14.14 2.75 10.41
N ILE A 113 -13.57 1.55 10.30
CA ILE A 113 -12.16 1.36 9.90
C ILE A 113 -12.11 0.53 8.63
N SER A 114 -11.34 1.01 7.65
CA SER A 114 -11.19 0.43 6.32
C SER A 114 -9.86 -0.33 6.19
N PHE A 115 -9.91 -1.56 5.69
CA PHE A 115 -8.73 -2.37 5.39
C PHE A 115 -8.53 -2.50 3.89
N ASP A 116 -7.29 -2.38 3.40
CA ASP A 116 -6.98 -2.75 2.03
C ASP A 116 -6.95 -4.28 1.87
N VAL A 117 -7.79 -4.77 0.97
CA VAL A 117 -7.90 -6.17 0.57
C VAL A 117 -7.51 -6.36 -0.90
N ALA A 118 -7.62 -5.30 -1.72
CA ALA A 118 -7.05 -5.27 -3.05
C ALA A 118 -5.52 -5.44 -2.99
N GLY A 119 -4.88 -4.95 -1.92
CA GLY A 119 -3.45 -5.11 -1.68
C GLY A 119 -2.62 -4.18 -2.54
N GLU A 120 -3.01 -2.94 -2.70
CA GLU A 120 -2.34 -1.92 -3.51
C GLU A 120 -0.83 -1.89 -3.25
N PHE A 121 -0.43 -1.90 -1.97
CA PHE A 121 0.96 -1.96 -1.51
C PHE A 121 1.48 -3.39 -1.27
N PHE A 122 0.64 -4.41 -1.43
CA PHE A 122 0.87 -5.80 -1.02
C PHE A 122 1.07 -6.78 -2.20
N GLY A 123 1.16 -6.28 -3.43
CA GLY A 123 1.27 -7.10 -4.65
C GLY A 123 -0.05 -7.22 -5.42
N LYS A 124 -1.00 -6.31 -5.18
CA LYS A 124 -2.34 -6.17 -5.79
C LYS A 124 -3.18 -7.44 -5.78
N GLY A 125 -2.95 -8.29 -4.76
CA GLY A 125 -3.52 -9.64 -4.64
C GLY A 125 -3.04 -10.63 -5.72
N VAL A 126 -2.11 -10.23 -6.60
CA VAL A 126 -1.68 -10.99 -7.78
C VAL A 126 -0.57 -11.98 -7.45
N MET A 127 0.35 -11.67 -6.53
CA MET A 127 1.55 -12.49 -6.29
C MET A 127 1.56 -13.05 -4.87
N LEU A 128 1.85 -12.19 -3.90
CA LEU A 128 1.60 -12.46 -2.49
C LEU A 128 0.23 -11.85 -2.16
N GLY A 129 -0.57 -12.54 -1.36
CA GLY A 129 -2.00 -12.21 -1.27
C GLY A 129 -2.68 -12.51 0.06
N GLY A 130 -1.99 -13.10 1.03
CA GLY A 130 -2.48 -13.28 2.39
C GLY A 130 -1.63 -12.45 3.36
N TRP A 131 -2.29 -11.62 4.16
CA TRP A 131 -1.67 -10.84 5.25
C TRP A 131 -2.54 -10.83 6.53
N PRO A 132 -2.93 -12.01 7.05
CA PRO A 132 -3.83 -12.12 8.20
C PRO A 132 -3.22 -11.57 9.50
N GLY A 133 -1.89 -11.63 9.67
CA GLY A 133 -1.18 -11.06 10.81
C GLY A 133 -1.28 -9.53 10.83
N TRP A 134 -1.11 -8.89 9.68
CA TRP A 134 -1.29 -7.44 9.52
C TRP A 134 -2.74 -7.03 9.83
N ILE A 135 -3.73 -7.72 9.25
CA ILE A 135 -5.15 -7.41 9.52
C ILE A 135 -5.46 -7.55 11.01
N THR A 136 -5.04 -8.65 11.65
CA THR A 136 -5.32 -8.91 13.06
C THR A 136 -4.53 -8.01 14.01
N LYS A 137 -3.30 -7.61 13.68
CA LYS A 137 -2.52 -6.56 14.38
C LYS A 137 -3.32 -5.25 14.42
N HIS A 138 -3.72 -4.75 13.25
CA HIS A 138 -4.41 -3.46 13.16
C HIS A 138 -5.81 -3.53 13.80
N PHE A 139 -6.53 -4.64 13.66
CA PHE A 139 -7.80 -4.85 14.37
C PHE A 139 -7.61 -4.92 15.90
N ALA A 140 -6.59 -5.61 16.40
CA ALA A 140 -6.33 -5.75 17.83
C ALA A 140 -6.05 -4.39 18.51
N ASN A 141 -5.44 -3.46 17.78
CA ASN A 141 -5.17 -2.09 18.24
C ASN A 141 -6.44 -1.21 18.30
N ILE A 142 -7.47 -1.49 17.49
CA ILE A 142 -8.72 -0.70 17.46
C ILE A 142 -9.90 -1.34 18.21
N ARG A 143 -9.87 -2.65 18.49
CA ARG A 143 -11.06 -3.39 18.96
C ARG A 143 -11.66 -2.88 20.28
N GLU A 144 -10.84 -2.32 21.18
CA GLU A 144 -11.34 -1.72 22.42
C GLU A 144 -12.17 -0.46 22.17
N HIS A 145 -11.92 0.22 21.05
CA HIS A 145 -12.73 1.32 20.58
C HIS A 145 -14.06 0.84 19.95
N ARG A 146 -14.22 -0.45 19.63
CA ARG A 146 -15.46 -1.03 19.08
C ARG A 146 -15.97 -0.25 17.84
N PRO A 147 -15.29 -0.37 16.68
CA PRO A 147 -15.78 0.20 15.42
C PRO A 147 -17.21 -0.27 15.14
N ASP A 148 -18.06 0.65 14.69
CA ASP A 148 -19.46 0.36 14.33
C ASP A 148 -19.54 -0.46 13.03
N ILE A 149 -18.55 -0.29 12.15
CA ILE A 149 -18.45 -0.93 10.84
C ILE A 149 -16.98 -1.28 10.56
N LEU A 150 -16.72 -2.46 10.02
CA LEU A 150 -15.48 -2.75 9.29
C LEU A 150 -15.74 -2.62 7.80
N SER A 151 -14.92 -1.80 7.13
CA SER A 151 -14.94 -1.62 5.68
C SER A 151 -13.74 -2.31 5.06
N CYS A 152 -13.80 -2.59 3.76
CA CYS A 152 -12.63 -3.01 3.00
C CYS A 152 -12.60 -2.41 1.60
N ARG A 153 -11.40 -2.00 1.15
CA ARG A 153 -11.16 -1.60 -0.23
C ARG A 153 -10.86 -2.85 -1.06
N THR A 154 -11.68 -3.04 -2.08
CA THR A 154 -11.55 -4.10 -3.10
C THR A 154 -11.36 -3.50 -4.50
N ALA A 155 -10.92 -2.24 -4.56
CA ALA A 155 -10.69 -1.51 -5.80
C ALA A 155 -9.53 -2.14 -6.57
N LEU A 156 -9.89 -2.92 -7.59
CA LEU A 156 -8.97 -3.61 -8.47
C LEU A 156 -9.14 -3.00 -9.87
N PRO A 157 -8.07 -2.49 -10.51
CA PRO A 157 -8.17 -1.95 -11.87
C PRO A 157 -8.58 -3.02 -12.88
N LYS A 158 -8.94 -2.60 -14.09
CA LYS A 158 -9.71 -3.33 -15.14
C LYS A 158 -9.31 -4.78 -15.49
N TYR A 159 -8.22 -5.33 -14.95
CA TYR A 159 -7.70 -6.67 -15.22
C TYR A 159 -7.65 -7.60 -14.00
N SER A 160 -7.80 -7.09 -12.78
CA SER A 160 -7.86 -7.92 -11.57
C SER A 160 -9.30 -8.20 -11.16
N SER A 161 -9.76 -9.39 -11.52
CA SER A 161 -10.96 -10.00 -10.97
C SER A 161 -10.87 -10.17 -9.44
N PHE A 162 -12.02 -10.24 -8.77
CA PHE A 162 -12.22 -10.76 -7.39
C PHE A 162 -11.81 -12.26 -7.23
N ALA A 163 -10.90 -12.77 -8.05
CA ALA A 163 -10.65 -14.21 -8.25
C ALA A 163 -9.19 -14.64 -8.07
N SER A 164 -8.36 -13.83 -7.39
CA SER A 164 -7.20 -14.42 -6.71
C SER A 164 -7.71 -15.16 -5.47
N ALA A 165 -7.46 -16.46 -5.39
CA ALA A 165 -7.75 -17.26 -4.21
C ALA A 165 -7.12 -16.63 -2.95
N LEU A 166 -5.94 -16.01 -3.09
CA LEU A 166 -5.21 -15.38 -2.00
C LEU A 166 -5.98 -14.19 -1.39
N THR A 167 -6.55 -13.30 -2.20
CA THR A 167 -7.34 -12.16 -1.70
C THR A 167 -8.53 -12.58 -0.81
N ARG A 168 -9.03 -13.81 -0.98
CA ARG A 168 -10.18 -14.32 -0.24
C ARG A 168 -9.89 -14.66 1.23
N ILE A 169 -8.65 -15.02 1.61
CA ILE A 169 -8.35 -15.19 3.05
C ILE A 169 -8.48 -13.84 3.76
N ASN A 170 -8.05 -12.73 3.15
CA ASN A 170 -8.16 -11.40 3.76
C ASN A 170 -9.64 -10.98 3.96
N LEU A 171 -10.49 -11.19 2.95
CA LEU A 171 -11.94 -10.96 3.06
C LEU A 171 -12.58 -11.80 4.17
N GLN A 172 -12.20 -13.07 4.26
CA GLN A 172 -12.71 -14.01 5.25
C GLN A 172 -12.31 -13.61 6.67
N ILE A 173 -11.03 -13.27 6.90
CA ILE A 173 -10.53 -12.75 8.17
C ILE A 173 -11.25 -11.46 8.58
N ILE A 174 -11.43 -10.50 7.68
CA ILE A 174 -12.14 -9.24 7.99
C ILE A 174 -13.62 -9.49 8.28
N GLY A 175 -14.27 -10.40 7.54
CA GLY A 175 -15.64 -10.82 7.80
C GLY A 175 -15.82 -11.49 9.16
N GLY A 176 -14.91 -12.41 9.51
CA GLY A 176 -14.88 -13.07 10.82
C GLY A 176 -14.65 -12.08 11.96
N LEU A 177 -13.69 -11.16 11.81
CA LEU A 177 -13.44 -10.08 12.78
C LEU A 177 -14.66 -9.15 12.94
N GLY A 178 -15.33 -8.80 11.84
CA GLY A 178 -16.52 -7.95 11.86
C GLY A 178 -17.74 -8.62 12.48
N HIS A 179 -17.90 -9.93 12.33
CA HIS A 179 -19.03 -10.67 12.89
C HIS A 179 -18.81 -11.10 14.34
N ASN A 180 -17.62 -11.60 14.66
CA ASN A 180 -17.32 -12.27 15.94
C ASN A 180 -16.46 -11.41 16.89
N GLY A 181 -15.84 -10.32 16.41
CA GLY A 181 -14.87 -9.53 17.18
C GLY A 181 -13.52 -10.23 17.43
N THR A 182 -13.34 -11.42 16.86
CA THR A 182 -12.12 -12.24 16.95
C THR A 182 -12.14 -13.29 15.83
N VAL A 183 -10.98 -13.82 15.46
CA VAL A 183 -10.82 -14.95 14.53
C VAL A 183 -9.78 -15.93 15.05
N ASP A 184 -9.86 -17.18 14.61
CA ASP A 184 -8.78 -18.16 14.75
C ASP A 184 -8.09 -18.28 13.39
N ILE A 185 -6.92 -17.63 13.25
CA ILE A 185 -6.21 -17.55 11.96
C ILE A 185 -5.91 -18.95 11.40
N ASP A 186 -5.63 -19.94 12.27
CA ASP A 186 -5.28 -21.29 11.84
C ASP A 186 -6.49 -22.01 11.24
N ALA A 187 -7.65 -21.91 11.89
CA ALA A 187 -8.91 -22.47 11.38
C ALA A 187 -9.37 -21.78 10.09
N GLU A 188 -9.22 -20.46 10.01
CA GLU A 188 -9.60 -19.66 8.83
C GLU A 188 -8.70 -20.00 7.62
N LEU A 189 -7.40 -20.22 7.84
CA LEU A 189 -6.45 -20.71 6.81
C LEU A 189 -6.81 -22.13 6.34
N GLU A 190 -7.15 -23.04 7.25
CA GLU A 190 -7.56 -24.41 6.90
C GLU A 190 -8.88 -24.44 6.11
N GLU A 191 -9.88 -23.64 6.51
CA GLU A 191 -11.14 -23.51 5.77
C GLU A 191 -10.93 -22.88 4.39
N TRP A 192 -10.13 -21.82 4.32
CA TRP A 192 -9.76 -21.16 3.07
C TRP A 192 -9.06 -22.14 2.12
N TRP A 193 -8.09 -22.91 2.62
CA TRP A 193 -7.39 -23.93 1.82
C TRP A 193 -8.36 -24.95 1.24
N ARG A 194 -9.24 -25.53 2.08
CA ARG A 194 -10.27 -26.50 1.67
C ARG A 194 -11.26 -25.95 0.64
N ARG A 195 -11.51 -24.63 0.62
CA ARG A 195 -12.46 -24.00 -0.31
C ARG A 195 -11.83 -23.63 -1.65
N GLU A 196 -10.58 -23.18 -1.66
CA GLU A 196 -9.94 -22.60 -2.84
C GLU A 196 -8.95 -23.55 -3.55
N PHE A 197 -8.46 -24.61 -2.89
CA PHE A 197 -7.41 -25.49 -3.42
C PHE A 197 -7.71 -26.98 -3.27
N SER A 198 -7.02 -27.78 -4.09
CA SER A 198 -7.03 -29.23 -4.04
C SER A 198 -5.81 -29.74 -3.25
N GLY A 199 -5.98 -30.78 -2.43
CA GLY A 199 -4.90 -31.40 -1.66
C GLY A 199 -5.08 -31.28 -0.15
N GLU A 200 -4.44 -32.16 0.61
CA GLU A 200 -4.56 -32.17 2.07
C GLU A 200 -3.83 -30.97 2.70
N TRP A 201 -4.48 -30.34 3.68
CA TRP A 201 -3.87 -29.32 4.53
C TRP A 201 -2.88 -29.98 5.49
N CYS A 202 -1.69 -29.39 5.66
CA CYS A 202 -0.65 -29.91 6.55
C CYS A 202 0.12 -28.78 7.25
N ASP A 203 0.84 -29.13 8.32
CA ASP A 203 1.62 -28.16 9.11
C ASP A 203 2.72 -27.49 8.28
N GLU A 204 3.32 -28.17 7.30
CA GLU A 204 4.34 -27.59 6.41
C GLU A 204 3.75 -26.49 5.49
N LEU A 205 2.51 -26.66 5.01
CA LEU A 205 1.79 -25.63 4.25
C LEU A 205 1.46 -24.42 5.14
N LYS A 206 0.95 -24.69 6.35
CA LYS A 206 0.63 -23.68 7.35
C LYS A 206 1.85 -22.83 7.71
N GLU A 207 2.97 -23.48 8.04
CA GLU A 207 4.23 -22.82 8.37
C GLU A 207 4.74 -21.99 7.18
N MET A 208 4.74 -22.56 5.96
CA MET A 208 5.15 -21.85 4.75
C MET A 208 4.29 -20.61 4.49
N ILE A 209 2.96 -20.68 4.59
CA ILE A 209 2.08 -19.52 4.40
C ILE A 209 2.35 -18.45 5.47
N ALA A 210 2.39 -18.84 6.75
CA ALA A 210 2.58 -17.92 7.87
C ALA A 210 3.95 -17.24 7.89
N THR A 211 5.02 -17.94 7.47
CA THR A 211 6.40 -17.45 7.50
C THR A 211 6.86 -16.82 6.18
N THR A 212 6.19 -17.12 5.06
CA THR A 212 6.58 -16.60 3.74
C THR A 212 5.68 -15.44 3.29
N MET A 213 4.36 -15.63 3.20
CA MET A 213 3.51 -14.72 2.41
C MET A 213 3.52 -13.29 2.93
N GLU A 214 3.28 -13.12 4.22
CA GLU A 214 3.22 -11.80 4.85
C GLU A 214 4.61 -11.17 5.03
N PRO A 215 5.65 -11.86 5.54
CA PRO A 215 7.00 -11.28 5.63
C PRO A 215 7.59 -10.91 4.26
N ALA A 216 7.34 -11.71 3.22
CA ALA A 216 7.82 -11.40 1.87
C ALA A 216 7.13 -10.17 1.26
N ILE A 217 5.91 -9.78 1.68
CA ILE A 217 5.28 -8.52 1.24
C ILE A 217 6.09 -7.31 1.73
N GLY A 218 6.48 -7.30 3.01
CA GLY A 218 7.34 -6.26 3.56
C GLY A 218 8.72 -6.22 2.90
N MET A 219 9.31 -7.38 2.62
CA MET A 219 10.65 -7.48 2.01
C MET A 219 10.67 -7.15 0.52
N ILE A 220 9.73 -7.69 -0.27
CA ILE A 220 9.71 -7.55 -1.74
C ILE A 220 9.09 -6.21 -2.14
N PHE A 221 7.95 -5.83 -1.58
CA PHE A 221 7.17 -4.70 -2.08
C PHE A 221 7.44 -3.37 -1.41
N HIS A 222 8.18 -3.32 -0.29
CA HIS A 222 8.42 -2.07 0.44
C HIS A 222 9.91 -1.73 0.61
N LEU A 223 10.23 -0.46 0.86
CA LEU A 223 11.57 0.05 1.12
C LEU A 223 11.48 1.22 2.11
N ASN A 224 12.28 1.19 3.18
CA ASN A 224 12.22 2.20 4.27
C ASN A 224 10.80 2.46 4.83
N GLY A 225 9.93 1.44 4.81
CA GLY A 225 8.53 1.54 5.27
C GLY A 225 7.50 1.87 4.19
N VAL A 226 7.93 2.29 2.99
CA VAL A 226 7.06 2.75 1.89
C VAL A 226 6.93 1.71 0.79
N GLY A 227 5.72 1.49 0.28
CA GLY A 227 5.42 0.54 -0.79
C GLY A 227 5.85 1.03 -2.17
N MET A 228 6.52 0.17 -2.92
CA MET A 228 7.11 0.43 -4.25
C MET A 228 6.13 0.18 -5.42
N ILE A 229 4.91 -0.29 -5.16
CA ILE A 229 3.97 -0.75 -6.21
C ILE A 229 3.15 0.40 -6.83
N ASN A 230 2.93 1.50 -6.12
CA ASN A 230 2.31 2.69 -6.71
C ASN A 230 3.36 3.49 -7.51
N LEU A 231 3.78 2.85 -8.62
CA LEU A 231 4.92 3.18 -9.47
C LEU A 231 4.84 4.56 -10.15
N ALA A 232 3.73 5.29 -10.08
CA ALA A 232 3.69 6.72 -10.42
C ALA A 232 4.75 7.54 -9.64
N GLY A 233 5.22 7.04 -8.48
CA GLY A 233 6.32 7.65 -7.71
C GLY A 233 7.73 7.12 -8.00
N LEU A 234 7.92 5.97 -8.68
CA LEU A 234 9.28 5.44 -8.92
C LEU A 234 10.05 6.23 -10.01
N TYR A 235 9.33 7.02 -10.79
CA TYR A 235 9.85 7.81 -11.91
C TYR A 235 10.27 9.24 -11.54
N ASN A 236 9.55 9.87 -10.61
CA ASN A 236 9.66 11.30 -10.32
C ASN A 236 10.19 11.62 -8.91
N SER A 237 10.34 10.62 -8.03
CA SER A 237 10.44 10.85 -6.57
C SER A 237 11.79 10.47 -5.94
N ILE A 238 12.87 10.36 -6.71
CA ILE A 238 14.25 10.34 -6.16
C ILE A 238 14.64 11.79 -5.88
N TRP A 239 14.21 12.32 -4.73
CA TRP A 239 14.57 13.68 -4.32
C TRP A 239 15.80 13.71 -3.44
N VAL A 240 16.66 14.67 -3.72
CA VAL A 240 17.96 14.81 -3.09
C VAL A 240 18.03 16.11 -2.33
N ASN A 241 18.02 16.03 -1.00
CA ASN A 241 18.24 17.20 -0.16
C ASN A 241 19.75 17.42 0.01
N GLU A 242 20.33 18.29 -0.83
CA GLU A 242 21.76 18.63 -0.81
C GLU A 242 22.21 19.22 0.55
N ALA A 243 21.32 19.95 1.25
CA ALA A 243 21.63 20.55 2.54
C ALA A 243 21.71 19.52 3.68
N GLU A 244 20.89 18.47 3.62
CA GLU A 244 20.85 17.40 4.64
C GLU A 244 21.67 16.16 4.31
N LYS A 245 22.14 16.01 3.06
CA LYS A 245 22.85 14.81 2.57
C LYS A 245 22.06 13.51 2.76
N LYS A 246 20.79 13.52 2.37
CA LYS A 246 19.90 12.35 2.43
C LYS A 246 19.24 12.07 1.09
N VAL A 247 19.10 10.78 0.76
CA VAL A 247 18.14 10.31 -0.24
C VAL A 247 16.76 10.30 0.43
N TRP A 248 15.80 11.00 -0.16
CA TRP A 248 14.40 10.84 0.20
C TRP A 248 13.68 10.12 -0.94
N PHE A 249 12.89 9.12 -0.58
CA PHE A 249 12.06 8.35 -1.52
C PHE A 249 10.58 8.64 -1.20
N TRP A 250 10.04 9.81 -1.59
CA TRP A 250 8.59 9.98 -1.54
C TRP A 250 7.95 11.03 -2.46
N GLU A 251 6.66 10.75 -2.69
CA GLU A 251 5.55 11.48 -3.30
C GLU A 251 5.53 11.91 -4.77
N GLN A 252 4.31 11.88 -5.32
CA GLN A 252 3.98 11.72 -6.74
C GLN A 252 3.66 13.03 -7.49
N TRP A 253 3.67 14.19 -6.83
CA TRP A 253 2.92 15.37 -7.30
C TRP A 253 3.67 16.72 -7.29
N ALA A 254 5.00 16.73 -7.22
CA ALA A 254 5.78 17.98 -7.33
C ALA A 254 6.03 18.37 -8.80
N GLU A 255 5.44 19.48 -9.27
CA GLU A 255 5.90 20.12 -10.52
C GLU A 255 7.36 20.60 -10.39
N PRO A 256 8.19 20.53 -11.45
CA PRO A 256 9.56 21.01 -11.43
C PRO A 256 9.65 22.49 -11.01
N GLY A 257 10.25 22.74 -9.85
CA GLY A 257 10.42 24.09 -9.29
C GLY A 257 9.44 24.48 -8.19
N THR A 258 8.52 23.60 -7.78
CA THR A 258 7.68 23.82 -6.58
C THR A 258 8.54 23.75 -5.31
N PRO A 259 8.54 24.79 -4.44
CA PRO A 259 9.19 24.71 -3.13
C PRO A 259 8.47 23.68 -2.26
N ILE A 260 9.22 22.68 -1.75
CA ILE A 260 8.68 21.66 -0.85
C ILE A 260 8.51 22.28 0.53
N ASP A 261 7.26 22.39 1.00
CA ASP A 261 6.96 22.68 2.40
C ASP A 261 6.92 21.35 3.17
N PHE A 262 7.75 21.21 4.21
CA PHE A 262 8.17 19.91 4.78
C PHE A 262 7.13 19.22 5.70
N ALA A 263 5.84 19.45 5.47
CA ALA A 263 4.78 19.14 6.44
C ALA A 263 4.28 17.68 6.48
N MET A 264 4.76 16.79 5.61
CA MET A 264 4.32 15.37 5.56
C MET A 264 5.47 14.35 5.69
N ILE A 265 6.61 14.72 6.30
CA ILE A 265 7.46 13.68 6.91
C ILE A 265 6.72 13.23 8.18
N PRO A 266 6.43 11.92 8.37
CA PRO A 266 5.95 11.46 9.67
C PRO A 266 6.98 11.85 10.74
N GLU A 267 6.58 12.70 11.70
CA GLU A 267 7.45 13.09 12.83
C GLU A 267 7.91 11.86 13.65
N PHE A 268 7.26 10.72 13.43
CA PHE A 268 7.67 9.36 13.78
C PHE A 268 8.88 8.82 12.98
N GLY A 269 9.99 9.56 13.02
CA GLY A 269 11.33 8.98 13.19
C GLY A 269 11.80 7.91 12.18
N SER A 270 11.53 8.07 10.88
CA SER A 270 12.10 7.19 9.84
C SER A 270 13.62 7.38 9.73
N LYS A 271 14.39 6.51 10.40
CA LYS A 271 15.80 6.32 10.09
C LYS A 271 15.88 5.61 8.73
N THR A 272 16.22 6.36 7.68
CA THR A 272 16.62 5.79 6.37
C THR A 272 17.68 4.73 6.60
N ARG A 273 17.37 3.47 6.25
CA ARG A 273 18.29 2.35 6.47
C ARG A 273 19.43 2.37 5.46
N PRO A 274 20.63 1.91 5.82
CA PRO A 274 21.75 1.74 4.89
C PRO A 274 21.34 0.95 3.64
N PHE A 275 21.83 1.37 2.48
CA PHE A 275 21.53 0.73 1.19
C PHE A 275 21.92 -0.76 1.16
N ALA A 276 22.96 -1.16 1.91
CA ALA A 276 23.34 -2.56 2.07
C ALA A 276 22.25 -3.40 2.77
N GLU A 277 21.61 -2.86 3.82
CA GLU A 277 20.50 -3.53 4.51
C GLU A 277 19.28 -3.66 3.60
N LEU A 278 18.94 -2.61 2.85
CA LEU A 278 17.82 -2.61 1.90
C LEU A 278 18.01 -3.62 0.77
N GLN A 279 19.24 -3.81 0.28
CA GLN A 279 19.55 -4.89 -0.66
C GLN A 279 19.38 -6.27 -0.04
N GLU A 280 19.82 -6.45 1.21
CA GLU A 280 19.72 -7.74 1.89
C GLU A 280 18.27 -8.12 2.19
N GLU A 281 17.41 -7.15 2.52
CA GLU A 281 15.97 -7.38 2.64
C GLU A 281 15.34 -7.88 1.34
N LYS A 282 15.69 -7.29 0.18
CA LYS A 282 15.22 -7.78 -1.12
C LYS A 282 15.68 -9.22 -1.38
N ARG A 283 16.95 -9.54 -1.08
CA ARG A 283 17.49 -10.91 -1.21
C ARG A 283 16.79 -11.89 -0.27
N ASN A 284 16.52 -11.51 0.97
CA ASN A 284 15.79 -12.33 1.93
C ASN A 284 14.36 -12.60 1.46
N GLY A 285 13.66 -11.60 0.92
CA GLY A 285 12.34 -11.78 0.31
C GLY A 285 12.34 -12.75 -0.88
N ILE A 286 13.36 -12.67 -1.75
CA ILE A 286 13.59 -13.62 -2.85
C ILE A 286 13.80 -15.03 -2.29
N ALA A 287 14.73 -15.20 -1.35
CA ALA A 287 15.05 -16.50 -0.77
C ALA A 287 13.86 -17.14 -0.04
N LEU A 288 13.01 -16.36 0.64
CA LEU A 288 11.75 -16.83 1.21
C LEU A 288 10.82 -17.42 0.13
N CYS A 289 10.65 -16.73 -1.00
CA CYS A 289 9.83 -17.21 -2.10
C CYS A 289 10.43 -18.45 -2.79
N GLU A 290 11.75 -18.52 -2.96
CA GLU A 290 12.44 -19.70 -3.50
C GLU A 290 12.31 -20.93 -2.58
N ASN A 291 12.44 -20.74 -1.26
CA ASN A 291 12.22 -21.80 -0.27
C ASN A 291 10.75 -22.27 -0.24
N ALA A 292 9.79 -21.37 -0.45
CA ALA A 292 8.38 -21.73 -0.56
C ALA A 292 8.07 -22.52 -1.84
N ILE A 293 8.71 -22.18 -2.98
CA ILE A 293 8.66 -22.98 -4.21
C ILE A 293 9.20 -24.39 -3.95
N ALA A 294 10.39 -24.52 -3.37
CA ALA A 294 11.00 -25.81 -3.07
C ALA A 294 10.17 -26.65 -2.07
N THR A 295 9.46 -26.00 -1.14
CA THR A 295 8.50 -26.65 -0.24
C THR A 295 7.27 -27.16 -1.00
N ILE A 296 6.64 -26.32 -1.82
CA ILE A 296 5.48 -26.69 -2.63
C ILE A 296 5.81 -27.82 -3.62
N GLU A 297 6.97 -27.78 -4.28
CA GLU A 297 7.41 -28.81 -5.24
C GLU A 297 7.80 -30.15 -4.57
N ARG A 298 8.04 -30.16 -3.24
CA ARG A 298 8.29 -31.37 -2.43
C ARG A 298 7.01 -32.01 -1.88
N LEU A 299 5.96 -31.21 -1.66
CA LEU A 299 4.66 -31.69 -1.19
C LEU A 299 3.93 -32.40 -2.33
N ASP A 300 3.25 -33.53 -2.03
CA ASP A 300 2.48 -34.32 -3.01
C ASP A 300 1.12 -33.65 -3.31
N LEU A 301 1.17 -32.39 -3.75
CA LEU A 301 0.01 -31.57 -4.04
C LEU A 301 -0.48 -31.81 -5.48
N PRO A 302 -1.80 -31.75 -5.72
CA PRO A 302 -2.36 -31.67 -7.05
C PRO A 302 -1.69 -30.62 -7.94
N GLU A 303 -1.46 -30.98 -9.21
CA GLU A 303 -0.67 -30.18 -10.17
C GLU A 303 -1.19 -28.74 -10.33
N ASP A 304 -2.50 -28.54 -10.26
CA ASP A 304 -3.14 -27.22 -10.35
C ASP A 304 -2.79 -26.33 -9.15
N THR A 305 -2.83 -26.88 -7.94
CA THR A 305 -2.48 -26.21 -6.69
C THR A 305 -0.98 -25.92 -6.62
N CYS A 306 -0.14 -26.92 -6.92
CA CYS A 306 1.30 -26.75 -7.01
C CYS A 306 1.68 -25.66 -8.03
N ARG A 307 1.17 -25.75 -9.26
CA ARG A 307 1.39 -24.75 -10.32
C ARG A 307 0.93 -23.36 -9.92
N PHE A 308 -0.22 -23.23 -9.22
CA PHE A 308 -0.69 -21.94 -8.74
C PHE A 308 0.35 -21.28 -7.80
N PHE A 309 0.72 -21.93 -6.69
CA PHE A 309 1.65 -21.33 -5.73
C PHE A 309 3.04 -21.10 -6.33
N VAL A 310 3.58 -22.05 -7.10
CA VAL A 310 4.88 -21.90 -7.77
C VAL A 310 4.89 -20.73 -8.74
N THR A 311 3.83 -20.53 -9.55
CA THR A 311 3.70 -19.36 -10.42
C THR A 311 3.69 -18.05 -9.61
N ARG A 312 2.92 -18.00 -8.52
CA ARG A 312 2.77 -16.80 -7.68
C ARG A 312 4.08 -16.38 -7.00
N PHE A 313 4.82 -17.33 -6.46
CA PHE A 313 6.14 -17.07 -5.88
C PHE A 313 7.19 -16.71 -6.94
N ARG A 314 7.19 -17.36 -8.12
CA ARG A 314 8.10 -16.98 -9.23
C ARG A 314 7.83 -15.56 -9.73
N GLN A 315 6.57 -15.15 -9.83
CA GLN A 315 6.18 -13.77 -10.15
C GLN A 315 6.71 -12.79 -9.09
N ALA A 316 6.60 -13.11 -7.79
CA ALA A 316 7.14 -12.29 -6.71
C ALA A 316 8.67 -12.15 -6.79
N VAL A 317 9.40 -13.24 -7.07
CA VAL A 317 10.87 -13.24 -7.28
C VAL A 317 11.26 -12.34 -8.46
N ASP A 318 10.54 -12.42 -9.57
CA ASP A 318 10.83 -11.58 -10.74
C ASP A 318 10.66 -10.09 -10.46
N VAL A 319 9.59 -9.70 -9.77
CA VAL A 319 9.35 -8.30 -9.37
C VAL A 319 10.38 -7.85 -8.32
N ALA A 320 10.75 -8.71 -7.37
CA ALA A 320 11.78 -8.42 -6.39
C ALA A 320 13.16 -8.14 -7.03
N ASN A 321 13.54 -8.95 -8.03
CA ASN A 321 14.75 -8.72 -8.81
C ASN A 321 14.68 -7.40 -9.59
N GLY A 322 13.56 -7.11 -10.25
CA GLY A 322 13.34 -5.83 -10.94
C GLY A 322 13.54 -4.63 -10.02
N PHE A 323 12.90 -4.63 -8.85
CA PHE A 323 13.06 -3.59 -7.84
C PHE A 323 14.48 -3.52 -7.26
N LEU A 324 15.18 -4.64 -7.08
CA LEU A 324 16.59 -4.66 -6.65
C LEU A 324 17.52 -3.99 -7.68
N HIS A 325 17.29 -4.22 -8.98
CA HIS A 325 18.04 -3.55 -10.05
C HIS A 325 17.72 -2.06 -10.15
N MET A 326 16.43 -1.67 -10.07
CA MET A 326 16.03 -0.26 -10.04
C MET A 326 16.62 0.49 -8.84
N MET A 327 16.59 -0.12 -7.64
CA MET A 327 17.16 0.47 -6.43
C MET A 327 18.68 0.68 -6.54
N ARG A 328 19.41 -0.25 -7.19
CA ARG A 328 20.86 -0.09 -7.48
C ARG A 328 21.13 1.08 -8.42
N ALA A 329 20.36 1.21 -9.49
CA ALA A 329 20.48 2.34 -10.41
C ALA A 329 20.17 3.67 -9.70
N ALA A 330 19.04 3.76 -8.99
CA ALA A 330 18.63 4.94 -8.25
C ALA A 330 19.68 5.42 -7.25
N TYR A 331 20.27 4.50 -6.49
CA TYR A 331 21.28 4.82 -5.49
C TYR A 331 22.64 5.19 -6.12
N ALA A 332 23.02 4.56 -7.25
CA ALA A 332 24.19 4.96 -8.03
C ALA A 332 24.05 6.35 -8.67
N MET A 333 22.87 6.69 -9.21
CA MET A 333 22.54 8.04 -9.69
C MET A 333 22.69 9.07 -8.56
N HIS A 334 22.21 8.76 -7.35
CA HIS A 334 22.32 9.67 -6.21
C HIS A 334 23.79 9.95 -5.85
N GLN A 335 24.63 8.92 -5.73
CA GLN A 335 26.05 9.11 -5.39
C GLN A 335 26.78 9.97 -6.44
N LEU A 336 26.47 9.80 -7.73
CA LEU A 336 26.97 10.65 -8.81
C LEU A 336 26.48 12.10 -8.69
N ALA A 337 25.20 12.31 -8.36
CA ALA A 337 24.57 13.63 -8.34
C ALA A 337 25.07 14.54 -7.19
N VAL A 338 25.07 14.03 -5.94
CA VAL A 338 25.52 14.83 -4.77
C VAL A 338 27.00 14.68 -4.43
N ASN A 339 27.76 13.90 -5.20
CA ASN A 339 29.13 13.55 -4.89
C ASN A 339 29.23 12.88 -3.48
N HIS A 340 28.17 12.16 -3.09
CA HIS A 340 28.05 11.54 -1.77
C HIS A 340 28.80 10.23 -1.74
N TYR A 341 30.11 10.32 -1.49
CA TYR A 341 30.94 9.19 -1.11
C TYR A 341 30.62 8.80 0.34
N ASP A 342 29.73 7.82 0.53
CA ASP A 342 29.69 6.98 1.75
C ASP A 342 30.50 5.67 1.60
N GLU A 343 31.24 5.56 0.50
CA GLU A 343 32.09 4.43 0.08
C GLU A 343 31.34 3.10 -0.18
N THR A 344 30.00 3.06 -0.15
CA THR A 344 29.26 1.80 -0.35
C THR A 344 29.20 1.30 -1.80
N ILE A 345 29.45 2.14 -2.81
CA ILE A 345 29.70 1.72 -4.19
C ILE A 345 31.06 2.27 -4.63
N ALA A 346 31.97 1.37 -5.01
CA ALA A 346 33.33 1.72 -5.44
C ALA A 346 33.38 2.39 -6.84
N ASP A 347 32.45 2.06 -7.72
CA ASP A 347 32.28 2.68 -9.05
C ASP A 347 30.79 2.91 -9.34
N PRO A 348 30.25 4.09 -9.00
CA PRO A 348 28.84 4.42 -9.25
C PRO A 348 28.48 4.48 -10.74
N ALA A 349 29.41 4.83 -11.63
CA ALA A 349 29.14 4.90 -13.07
C ALA A 349 29.00 3.50 -13.69
N ALA A 350 29.89 2.57 -13.32
CA ALA A 350 29.79 1.17 -13.72
C ALA A 350 28.55 0.49 -13.10
N MET A 351 28.24 0.77 -11.82
CA MET A 351 27.00 0.28 -11.19
C MET A 351 25.75 0.78 -11.92
N LEU A 352 25.70 2.06 -12.28
CA LEU A 352 24.54 2.64 -12.97
C LEU A 352 24.34 1.99 -14.35
N THR A 353 25.40 1.87 -15.14
CA THR A 353 25.35 1.22 -16.47
C THR A 353 24.93 -0.25 -16.35
N GLY A 354 25.52 -1.00 -15.41
CA GLY A 354 25.18 -2.40 -15.19
C GLY A 354 23.73 -2.59 -14.72
N ALA A 355 23.27 -1.75 -13.79
CA ALA A 355 21.90 -1.78 -13.28
C ALA A 355 20.88 -1.41 -14.37
N GLN A 356 21.15 -0.39 -15.19
CA GLN A 356 20.32 -0.01 -16.34
C GLN A 356 20.12 -1.18 -17.32
N THR A 357 21.19 -1.91 -17.65
CA THR A 357 21.11 -3.12 -18.47
C THR A 357 20.27 -4.21 -17.80
N SER A 358 20.54 -4.54 -16.53
CA SER A 358 19.79 -5.59 -15.83
C SER A 358 18.31 -5.26 -15.60
N VAL A 359 17.94 -3.98 -15.45
CA VAL A 359 16.52 -3.58 -15.40
C VAL A 359 15.82 -3.92 -16.72
N ARG A 360 16.45 -3.67 -17.89
CA ARG A 360 15.86 -4.04 -19.18
C ARG A 360 15.79 -5.55 -19.39
N GLU A 361 16.89 -6.26 -19.12
CA GLU A 361 16.94 -7.72 -19.24
C GLU A 361 15.86 -8.38 -18.38
N GLN A 362 15.66 -7.90 -17.15
CA GLN A 362 14.60 -8.40 -16.26
C GLN A 362 13.19 -8.04 -16.77
N ALA A 363 12.97 -6.82 -17.29
CA ALA A 363 11.68 -6.42 -17.86
C ALA A 363 11.32 -7.24 -19.12
N ASP A 364 12.31 -7.51 -19.98
CA ASP A 364 12.15 -8.33 -21.17
C ASP A 364 11.85 -9.79 -20.80
N ALA A 365 12.61 -10.36 -19.86
CA ALA A 365 12.36 -11.71 -19.33
C ALA A 365 10.97 -11.85 -18.66
N MET A 366 10.52 -10.83 -17.93
CA MET A 366 9.17 -10.77 -17.35
C MET A 366 8.09 -10.68 -18.43
N THR A 367 8.32 -9.91 -19.48
CA THR A 367 7.39 -9.78 -20.62
C THR A 367 7.25 -11.11 -21.38
N GLU A 368 8.38 -11.79 -21.63
CA GLU A 368 8.40 -13.11 -22.28
C GLU A 368 7.66 -14.16 -21.44
N ARG A 369 7.89 -14.17 -20.12
CA ARG A 369 7.38 -15.19 -19.20
C ARG A 369 5.91 -15.00 -18.81
N TRP A 370 5.47 -13.75 -18.61
CA TRP A 370 4.16 -13.42 -18.03
C TRP A 370 3.25 -12.62 -18.96
N GLY A 371 3.76 -12.13 -20.09
CA GLY A 371 3.04 -11.26 -21.02
C GLY A 371 3.19 -9.76 -20.68
N PRO A 372 2.94 -8.86 -21.66
CA PRO A 372 3.15 -7.42 -21.49
C PRO A 372 2.17 -6.76 -20.51
N ASP A 373 0.95 -7.28 -20.38
CA ASP A 373 -0.07 -6.77 -19.46
C ASP A 373 0.12 -7.26 -18.00
N PHE A 374 1.17 -8.06 -17.73
CA PHE A 374 1.45 -8.56 -16.39
C PHE A 374 1.64 -7.41 -15.40
N PHE A 375 0.93 -7.49 -14.27
CA PHE A 375 1.05 -6.60 -13.12
C PHE A 375 1.07 -5.11 -13.51
N GLU A 376 0.04 -4.69 -14.24
CA GLU A 376 -0.15 -3.31 -14.73
C GLU A 376 0.98 -2.77 -15.62
N ARG A 377 1.56 -3.65 -16.46
CA ARG A 377 2.68 -3.31 -17.36
C ARG A 377 3.91 -2.84 -16.57
N ILE A 378 4.20 -3.49 -15.43
CA ILE A 378 5.43 -3.24 -14.64
C ILE A 378 6.72 -3.39 -15.46
N ALA A 379 6.67 -4.12 -16.58
CA ALA A 379 7.78 -4.30 -17.51
C ALA A 379 7.84 -3.26 -18.65
N ASP A 380 6.82 -2.43 -18.85
CA ASP A 380 6.94 -1.19 -19.66
C ASP A 380 7.34 0.01 -18.79
N GLN A 381 6.82 0.04 -17.57
CA GLN A 381 7.62 0.50 -16.43
C GLN A 381 8.89 -0.38 -16.32
N MET A 382 9.88 -0.09 -15.46
CA MET A 382 11.24 -0.67 -15.56
C MET A 382 11.97 -0.31 -16.86
N ARG A 383 11.47 -0.64 -18.07
CA ARG A 383 12.00 -0.15 -19.36
C ARG A 383 12.04 1.37 -19.40
N GLU A 384 10.90 2.04 -19.17
CA GLU A 384 10.84 3.51 -19.12
C GLU A 384 11.83 4.10 -18.09
N PHE A 385 12.15 3.38 -17.01
CA PHE A 385 13.10 3.84 -15.99
C PHE A 385 14.54 3.63 -16.47
N ALA A 386 14.82 2.52 -17.15
CA ALA A 386 16.09 2.32 -17.84
C ALA A 386 16.27 3.26 -19.05
N ASP A 387 15.19 3.80 -19.62
CA ASP A 387 15.21 4.85 -20.65
C ASP A 387 15.46 6.24 -20.07
N SER A 388 14.96 6.56 -18.86
CA SER A 388 15.16 7.87 -18.21
C SER A 388 16.55 8.06 -17.59
N ILE A 389 17.32 6.99 -17.38
CA ILE A 389 18.72 7.05 -16.96
C ILE A 389 19.57 7.65 -18.09
N HIS A 390 19.99 8.90 -17.90
CA HIS A 390 20.95 9.58 -18.75
C HIS A 390 22.23 9.87 -17.96
N LEU A 391 23.36 9.33 -18.43
CA LEU A 391 24.68 9.78 -18.01
C LEU A 391 24.96 11.14 -18.67
N ALA A 392 25.12 12.18 -17.85
CA ALA A 392 25.47 13.54 -18.27
C ALA A 392 26.98 13.69 -18.52
#